data_AF-A0A2M9HC73-F1
#
_entry.id   AF-A0A2M9HC73-F1
#
_cell.length_a   1.000
_cell.length_b   1.000
_cell.length_c   1.000
_cell.angle_alpha   90.00
_cell.angle_beta   90.00
_cell.angle_gamma   90.00
#
_symmetry.space_group_name_H-M   'P 1'
#
loop_
_entity.id
_entity.type
_entity.pdbx_description
1 polymer ?
#
loop_
_entity_poly.entity_id
_entity_poly.type
_entity_poly.pdbx_seq_one_letter_code
_entity_poly.pdbx_strand_id
1 'polypeptide(L)'
;MLIRHIMHDSLIEDITGTHRCWQDCAYDTTYLFRRAGTATPMHNRAMEGLVQRITHARRNEDIDYVFYLRSICTPTEWTDLIPRICNESFSELKRRKTLAESKNSLRNPALERLIVKERLSNMALRYFDYTTCPSYPIYRIMAISHPQETDTILLGPLPRGTLSGPLLLADNNDAYGHIIKVLNNYAAILGMDKARSIAAHVVGRYPNRHELRRTLAWAKFIDI
;
A
#
# COMPACT_ATOMS: atom_id res chain seq x y z
N MET A 1 -53.75 5.14 -2.81
CA MET A 1 -53.39 3.76 -3.21
C MET A 1 -52.99 3.81 -4.69
N LEU A 2 -51.82 3.25 -5.01
CA LEU A 2 -51.05 3.25 -6.27
C LEU A 2 -51.74 3.63 -7.60
N ILE A 3 -51.09 4.50 -8.39
CA ILE A 3 -51.11 4.45 -9.85
C ILE A 3 -49.68 4.55 -10.38
N ARG A 4 -49.31 3.54 -11.19
CA ARG A 4 -48.03 3.36 -11.89
C ARG A 4 -47.84 4.44 -12.97
N HIS A 5 -46.64 5.00 -13.04
CA HIS A 5 -46.17 5.83 -14.15
C HIS A 5 -45.20 5.01 -15.02
N ILE A 6 -45.50 4.94 -16.31
CA ILE A 6 -44.56 4.66 -17.39
C ILE A 6 -44.85 5.71 -18.46
N MET A 7 -43.88 6.55 -18.80
CA MET A 7 -43.39 6.73 -20.18
C MET A 7 -42.47 7.97 -20.35
N HIS A 8 -41.35 7.69 -21.01
CA HIS A 8 -40.49 8.54 -21.87
C HIS A 8 -39.65 9.64 -21.19
N ASP A 9 -38.34 9.40 -21.08
CA ASP A 9 -37.27 9.89 -21.99
C ASP A 9 -36.80 11.28 -21.53
N SER A 10 -35.54 11.65 -21.46
CA SER A 10 -34.27 11.08 -21.90
C SER A 10 -33.21 12.03 -21.32
N LEU A 11 -32.07 11.50 -20.84
CA LEU A 11 -30.73 12.10 -20.93
C LEU A 11 -29.80 11.42 -19.93
N ILE A 12 -28.58 11.14 -20.40
CA ILE A 12 -27.41 10.59 -19.70
C ILE A 12 -27.34 9.05 -19.74
N GLU A 13 -27.00 8.60 -20.95
CA GLU A 13 -26.12 7.46 -21.17
C GLU A 13 -24.76 7.61 -20.43
N ASP A 14 -24.10 6.46 -20.32
CA ASP A 14 -22.67 6.26 -20.11
C ASP A 14 -22.10 6.04 -18.68
N ILE A 15 -21.42 4.89 -18.55
CA ILE A 15 -20.43 4.45 -17.54
C ILE A 15 -20.90 3.55 -16.38
N THR A 16 -22.20 3.30 -16.15
CA THR A 16 -22.61 2.42 -15.01
C THR A 16 -22.94 0.96 -15.38
N GLY A 17 -22.99 0.62 -16.67
CA GLY A 17 -23.42 -0.71 -17.15
C GLY A 17 -22.42 -1.86 -16.97
N THR A 18 -21.12 -1.56 -16.83
CA THR A 18 -20.07 -2.61 -16.81
C THR A 18 -19.83 -3.21 -15.42
N HIS A 19 -20.28 -2.58 -14.33
CA HIS A 19 -20.08 -3.12 -12.98
C HIS A 19 -21.14 -4.15 -12.57
N ARG A 20 -22.39 -4.03 -13.03
CA ARG A 20 -23.47 -4.98 -12.70
C ARG A 20 -23.40 -6.28 -13.50
N CYS A 21 -23.01 -6.20 -14.78
CA CYS A 21 -22.95 -7.39 -15.64
C CYS A 21 -21.93 -8.43 -15.14
N TRP A 22 -20.85 -7.99 -14.48
CA TRP A 22 -19.86 -8.92 -13.92
C TRP A 22 -20.18 -9.43 -12.52
N GLN A 23 -21.05 -8.80 -11.72
CA GLN A 23 -21.45 -9.42 -10.45
C GLN A 23 -22.34 -10.64 -10.69
N ASP A 24 -23.25 -10.55 -11.65
CA ASP A 24 -24.10 -11.68 -12.04
C ASP A 24 -23.33 -12.70 -12.87
N CYS A 25 -22.43 -12.27 -13.77
CA CYS A 25 -21.57 -13.22 -14.49
C CYS A 25 -20.46 -13.83 -13.61
N ALA A 26 -19.85 -13.12 -12.64
CA ALA A 26 -18.75 -13.67 -11.84
C ALA A 26 -19.23 -14.74 -10.87
N TYR A 27 -20.44 -14.62 -10.31
CA TYR A 27 -21.01 -15.65 -9.43
C TYR A 27 -21.34 -16.93 -10.21
N ASP A 28 -21.84 -16.83 -11.44
CA ASP A 28 -22.16 -17.99 -12.26
C ASP A 28 -20.91 -18.59 -12.94
N THR A 29 -19.95 -17.75 -13.35
CA THR A 29 -18.72 -18.20 -14.01
C THR A 29 -17.70 -18.79 -13.05
N THR A 30 -17.55 -18.31 -11.80
CA THR A 30 -16.66 -18.98 -10.83
C THR A 30 -17.12 -20.41 -10.51
N TYR A 31 -18.43 -20.66 -10.55
CA TYR A 31 -18.99 -22.02 -10.39
C TYR A 31 -18.74 -22.88 -11.64
N LEU A 32 -18.87 -22.32 -12.84
CA LEU A 32 -18.62 -23.01 -14.12
C LEU A 32 -17.12 -23.29 -14.38
N PHE A 33 -16.23 -22.36 -14.04
CA PHE A 33 -14.77 -22.51 -14.21
C PHE A 33 -14.15 -23.52 -13.24
N ARG A 34 -14.75 -23.75 -12.07
CA ARG A 34 -14.28 -24.79 -11.14
C ARG A 34 -14.63 -26.20 -11.65
N ARG A 35 -15.60 -26.34 -12.57
CA ARG A 35 -16.09 -27.62 -13.09
C ARG A 35 -15.54 -27.96 -14.48
N ALA A 36 -15.21 -26.96 -15.29
CA ALA A 36 -14.46 -27.13 -16.54
C ALA A 36 -12.96 -27.00 -16.24
N GLY A 37 -12.18 -28.05 -16.46
CA GLY A 37 -10.75 -28.09 -16.12
C GLY A 37 -9.94 -26.85 -16.55
N THR A 38 -8.84 -26.61 -15.84
CA THR A 38 -7.95 -25.44 -15.90
C THR A 38 -7.29 -25.16 -17.25
N ALA A 39 -7.47 -26.03 -18.24
CA ALA A 39 -6.82 -25.96 -19.55
C ALA A 39 -7.72 -25.42 -20.68
N THR A 40 -8.74 -24.60 -20.38
CA THR A 40 -9.59 -24.02 -21.44
C THR A 40 -9.03 -22.68 -21.93
N PRO A 41 -9.03 -22.39 -23.25
CA PRO A 41 -8.62 -21.08 -23.79
C PRO A 41 -9.37 -19.88 -23.18
N MET A 42 -10.60 -20.12 -22.69
CA MET A 42 -11.42 -19.11 -22.02
C MET A 42 -10.91 -18.78 -20.62
N HIS A 43 -10.43 -19.78 -19.87
CA HIS A 43 -9.79 -19.60 -18.57
C HIS A 43 -8.52 -18.74 -18.68
N ASN A 44 -7.63 -19.09 -19.62
CA ASN A 44 -6.41 -18.33 -19.86
C ASN A 44 -6.71 -16.88 -20.27
N ARG A 45 -7.68 -16.65 -21.15
CA ARG A 45 -8.08 -15.29 -21.56
C ARG A 45 -8.61 -14.47 -20.38
N ALA A 46 -9.40 -15.08 -19.49
CA ALA A 46 -9.92 -14.40 -18.31
C ALA A 46 -8.80 -14.02 -17.33
N MET A 47 -7.85 -14.94 -17.10
CA MET A 47 -6.66 -14.67 -16.28
C MET A 47 -5.84 -13.50 -16.85
N GLU A 48 -5.50 -13.53 -18.14
CA GLU A 48 -4.74 -12.46 -18.79
C GLU A 48 -5.43 -11.09 -18.67
N GLY A 49 -6.75 -11.05 -18.85
CA GLY A 49 -7.52 -9.82 -18.69
C GLY A 49 -7.46 -9.25 -17.26
N LEU A 50 -7.47 -10.10 -16.24
CA LEU A 50 -7.34 -9.68 -14.85
C LEU A 50 -5.91 -9.26 -14.50
N VAL A 51 -4.89 -9.98 -14.99
CA VAL A 51 -3.47 -9.61 -14.85
C VAL A 51 -3.25 -8.21 -15.42
N GLN A 52 -3.74 -7.95 -16.63
CA GLN A 52 -3.62 -6.64 -17.26
C GLN A 52 -4.29 -5.53 -16.42
N ARG A 53 -5.48 -5.79 -15.86
CA ARG A 53 -6.17 -4.84 -14.97
C ARG A 53 -5.39 -4.56 -13.69
N ILE A 54 -4.80 -5.59 -13.06
CA ILE A 54 -3.95 -5.43 -11.88
C ILE A 54 -2.69 -4.62 -12.22
N THR A 55 -2.02 -4.95 -13.33
CA THR A 55 -0.83 -4.25 -13.84
C THR A 55 -1.12 -2.77 -14.05
N HIS A 56 -2.29 -2.44 -14.59
CA HIS A 56 -2.65 -1.06 -14.90
C HIS A 56 -3.48 -0.34 -13.84
N ALA A 57 -3.81 -0.96 -12.71
CA ALA A 57 -4.64 -0.39 -11.66
C ALA A 57 -4.17 1.00 -11.18
N ARG A 58 -5.14 1.86 -10.87
CA ARG A 58 -4.92 3.25 -10.42
C ARG A 58 -5.89 3.66 -9.31
N ARG A 59 -7.05 3.02 -9.21
CA ARG A 59 -8.10 3.34 -8.25
C ARG A 59 -8.12 2.31 -7.14
N ASN A 60 -8.61 2.71 -5.96
CA ASN A 60 -8.74 1.78 -4.84
C ASN A 60 -9.77 0.67 -5.14
N GLU A 61 -10.74 0.92 -6.02
CA GLU A 61 -11.73 -0.06 -6.49
C GLU A 61 -11.09 -1.23 -7.26
N ASP A 62 -9.92 -1.00 -7.88
CA ASP A 62 -9.21 -2.02 -8.66
C ASP A 62 -8.60 -3.14 -7.78
N ILE A 63 -8.63 -2.98 -6.45
CA ILE A 63 -8.12 -3.96 -5.47
C ILE A 63 -8.83 -5.32 -5.63
N ASP A 64 -10.10 -5.32 -6.03
CA ASP A 64 -10.92 -6.53 -6.11
C ASP A 64 -10.47 -7.47 -7.24
N TYR A 65 -9.76 -6.97 -8.25
CA TYR A 65 -9.22 -7.81 -9.32
C TYR A 65 -8.26 -8.89 -8.80
N VAL A 66 -7.52 -8.62 -7.72
CA VAL A 66 -6.66 -9.61 -7.07
C VAL A 66 -7.49 -10.74 -6.48
N PHE A 67 -8.64 -10.42 -5.87
CA PHE A 67 -9.54 -11.42 -5.31
C PHE A 67 -10.16 -12.29 -6.41
N TYR A 68 -10.66 -11.66 -7.48
CA TYR A 68 -11.22 -12.40 -8.61
C TYR A 68 -10.19 -13.32 -9.25
N LEU A 69 -8.97 -12.84 -9.48
CA LEU A 69 -7.89 -13.65 -10.05
C LEU A 69 -7.55 -14.83 -9.12
N ARG A 70 -7.43 -14.58 -7.81
CA ARG A 70 -7.16 -15.64 -6.84
C ARG A 70 -8.26 -16.72 -6.83
N SER A 71 -9.52 -16.33 -7.06
CA SER A 71 -10.66 -17.24 -7.00
C SER A 71 -10.73 -18.23 -8.16
N ILE A 72 -10.18 -17.85 -9.33
CA ILE A 72 -10.20 -18.68 -10.54
C ILE A 72 -8.92 -19.52 -10.68
N CYS A 73 -7.79 -19.09 -10.11
CA CYS A 73 -6.52 -19.82 -10.20
C CYS A 73 -6.43 -20.98 -9.20
N THR A 74 -5.83 -22.08 -9.64
CA THR A 74 -5.33 -23.13 -8.73
C THR A 74 -4.16 -22.61 -7.88
N PRO A 75 -3.81 -23.28 -6.77
CA PRO A 75 -2.65 -22.89 -5.96
C PRO A 75 -1.34 -22.84 -6.76
N THR A 76 -1.11 -23.79 -7.67
CA THR A 76 0.11 -23.86 -8.49
C THR A 76 0.16 -22.70 -9.49
N GLU A 77 -0.93 -22.46 -10.23
CA GLU A 77 -1.02 -21.32 -11.16
C GLU A 77 -0.83 -19.99 -10.43
N TRP A 78 -1.39 -19.85 -9.23
CA TRP A 78 -1.25 -18.63 -8.43
C TRP A 78 0.21 -18.37 -8.04
N THR A 79 0.93 -19.40 -7.57
CA THR A 79 2.34 -19.29 -7.22
C THR A 79 3.20 -18.86 -8.41
N ASP A 80 2.95 -19.42 -9.60
CA ASP A 80 3.69 -19.08 -10.81
C ASP A 80 3.31 -17.69 -11.35
N LEU A 81 2.07 -17.25 -11.12
CA LEU A 81 1.55 -15.99 -11.63
C LEU A 81 1.99 -14.78 -10.79
N ILE A 82 2.19 -14.93 -9.48
CA ILE A 82 2.59 -13.83 -8.59
C ILE A 82 3.86 -13.11 -9.11
N PRO A 83 4.99 -13.79 -9.38
CA PRO A 83 6.19 -13.12 -9.89
C PRO A 83 5.94 -12.38 -11.19
N ARG A 84 5.13 -12.97 -12.08
CA ARG A 84 4.77 -12.38 -13.37
C ARG A 84 3.97 -11.09 -13.19
N ILE A 85 2.88 -11.11 -12.42
CA ILE A 85 2.07 -9.91 -12.13
C ILE A 85 2.94 -8.81 -11.53
N CYS A 86 3.79 -9.17 -10.55
CA CYS A 86 4.69 -8.22 -9.92
C CYS A 86 5.62 -7.57 -10.96
N ASN A 87 6.28 -8.37 -11.80
CA ASN A 87 7.24 -7.87 -12.79
C ASN A 87 6.58 -7.00 -13.88
N GLU A 88 5.42 -7.40 -14.38
CA GLU A 88 4.65 -6.60 -15.33
C GLU A 88 4.21 -5.27 -14.70
N SER A 89 3.69 -5.32 -13.46
CA SER A 89 3.30 -4.12 -12.72
C SER A 89 4.47 -3.18 -12.46
N PHE A 90 5.64 -3.68 -12.08
CA PHE A 90 6.83 -2.86 -11.90
C PHE A 90 7.34 -2.26 -13.21
N SER A 91 7.24 -3.00 -14.32
CA SER A 91 7.60 -2.48 -15.65
C SER A 91 6.67 -1.34 -16.05
N GLU A 92 5.37 -1.47 -15.79
CA GLU A 92 4.38 -0.42 -16.01
C GLU A 92 4.61 0.78 -15.08
N LEU A 93 4.94 0.57 -13.80
CA LEU A 93 5.30 1.65 -12.87
C LEU A 93 6.56 2.39 -13.31
N LYS A 94 7.57 1.66 -13.77
CA LYS A 94 8.79 2.24 -14.35
C LYS A 94 8.46 3.10 -15.56
N ARG A 95 7.66 2.56 -16.49
CA ARG A 95 7.19 3.27 -17.68
C ARG A 95 6.40 4.52 -17.30
N ARG A 96 5.49 4.43 -16.32
CA ARG A 96 4.74 5.58 -15.80
C ARG A 96 5.70 6.62 -15.22
N LYS A 97 6.64 6.23 -14.37
CA LYS A 97 7.63 7.14 -13.77
C LYS A 97 8.45 7.88 -14.83
N THR A 98 8.85 7.21 -15.91
CA THR A 98 9.57 7.85 -17.03
C THR A 98 8.70 8.76 -17.87
N LEU A 99 7.41 8.45 -18.03
CA LEU A 99 6.46 9.30 -18.77
C LEU A 99 5.89 10.43 -17.91
N ALA A 100 5.90 10.27 -16.59
CA ALA A 100 5.23 11.13 -15.63
C ALA A 100 6.25 11.97 -14.84
N GLU A 101 6.75 13.02 -15.47
CA GLU A 101 6.90 14.34 -14.82
C GLU A 101 5.52 14.94 -14.41
N SER A 102 4.48 14.11 -14.28
CA SER A 102 3.06 14.48 -14.26
C SER A 102 2.43 14.16 -12.91
N LYS A 103 1.64 15.12 -12.42
CA LYS A 103 1.04 15.32 -11.09
C LYS A 103 0.17 14.18 -10.51
N ASN A 104 0.17 12.98 -11.08
CA ASN A 104 -0.68 11.87 -10.66
C ASN A 104 0.07 10.84 -9.80
N SER A 105 -0.66 10.25 -8.85
CA SER A 105 -0.13 9.19 -7.98
C SER A 105 0.35 8.00 -8.81
N LEU A 106 1.62 7.60 -8.62
CA LEU A 106 2.18 6.36 -9.17
C LEU A 106 1.72 5.12 -8.39
N ARG A 107 0.78 5.27 -7.46
CA ARG A 107 0.26 4.18 -6.65
C ARG A 107 -0.54 3.20 -7.52
N ASN A 108 -0.25 1.93 -7.35
CA ASN A 108 -1.03 0.80 -7.84
C ASN A 108 -1.65 0.07 -6.64
N PRO A 109 -2.94 0.32 -6.30
CA PRO A 109 -3.60 -0.31 -5.16
C PRO A 109 -3.77 -1.83 -5.27
N ALA A 110 -3.99 -2.35 -6.48
CA ALA A 110 -4.13 -3.79 -6.71
C ALA A 110 -2.80 -4.52 -6.46
N LEU A 111 -1.68 -3.95 -6.92
CA LEU A 111 -0.35 -4.48 -6.60
C LEU A 111 -0.06 -4.41 -5.10
N GLU A 112 -0.40 -3.31 -4.42
CA GLU A 112 -0.26 -3.24 -2.96
C GLU A 112 -1.05 -4.34 -2.27
N ARG A 113 -2.29 -4.58 -2.71
CA ARG A 113 -3.13 -5.66 -2.19
C ARG A 113 -2.45 -7.02 -2.33
N LEU A 114 -1.91 -7.31 -3.51
CA LEU A 114 -1.20 -8.56 -3.80
C LEU A 114 0.01 -8.74 -2.87
N ILE A 115 0.87 -7.72 -2.80
CA ILE A 115 2.06 -7.71 -1.92
C ILE A 115 1.67 -7.96 -0.47
N VAL A 116 0.61 -7.31 0.01
CA VAL A 116 0.16 -7.43 1.40
C VAL A 116 -0.43 -8.80 1.70
N LYS A 117 -1.28 -9.32 0.81
CA LYS A 117 -1.94 -10.60 1.02
C LYS A 117 -0.98 -11.78 0.95
N GLU A 118 -0.06 -11.74 0.01
CA GLU A 118 0.94 -12.79 -0.19
C GLU A 118 2.22 -12.55 0.64
N ARG A 119 2.24 -11.50 1.48
CA ARG A 119 3.35 -11.11 2.37
C ARG A 119 4.71 -11.02 1.66
N LEU A 120 4.72 -10.43 0.47
CA LEU A 120 5.88 -10.37 -0.42
C LEU A 120 6.85 -9.25 0.00
N SER A 121 7.63 -9.47 1.06
CA SER A 121 8.55 -8.49 1.65
C SER A 121 9.54 -7.87 0.64
N ASN A 122 10.17 -8.70 -0.20
CA ASN A 122 11.09 -8.21 -1.25
C ASN A 122 10.38 -7.32 -2.30
N MET A 123 9.13 -7.65 -2.63
CA MET A 123 8.34 -6.85 -3.57
C MET A 123 7.86 -5.55 -2.92
N ALA A 124 7.57 -5.56 -1.62
CA ALA A 124 7.27 -4.36 -0.85
C ALA A 124 8.44 -3.37 -0.88
N LEU A 125 9.68 -3.84 -0.65
CA LEU A 125 10.88 -3.01 -0.76
C LEU A 125 11.03 -2.42 -2.16
N ARG A 126 10.96 -3.26 -3.20
CA ARG A 126 11.06 -2.80 -4.61
C ARG A 126 9.96 -1.80 -4.99
N TYR A 127 8.79 -1.87 -4.37
CA TYR A 127 7.69 -0.94 -4.63
C TYR A 127 8.02 0.50 -4.18
N PHE A 128 8.81 0.68 -3.12
CA PHE A 128 9.25 2.00 -2.66
C PHE A 128 10.05 2.78 -3.70
N ASP A 129 10.75 2.11 -4.63
CA ASP A 129 11.48 2.79 -5.70
C ASP A 129 10.56 3.58 -6.64
N TYR A 130 9.27 3.26 -6.65
CA TYR A 130 8.28 3.83 -7.56
C TYR A 130 7.26 4.73 -6.87
N THR A 131 7.04 4.61 -5.57
CA THR A 131 6.06 5.42 -4.83
C THR A 131 6.69 6.15 -3.64
N THR A 132 6.33 7.42 -3.50
CA THR A 132 6.76 8.27 -2.39
C THR A 132 5.91 8.09 -1.13
N CYS A 133 4.72 7.50 -1.25
CA CYS A 133 3.78 7.31 -0.14
C CYS A 133 2.95 6.03 -0.34
N PRO A 134 3.55 4.84 -0.15
CA PRO A 134 2.79 3.60 -0.12
C PRO A 134 1.87 3.53 1.10
N SER A 135 0.90 2.62 1.06
CA SER A 135 0.03 2.39 2.21
C SER A 135 0.78 1.79 3.42
N TYR A 136 0.31 2.08 4.64
CA TYR A 136 0.88 1.55 5.89
C TYR A 136 1.11 0.02 5.90
N PRO A 137 0.20 -0.82 5.36
CA PRO A 137 0.45 -2.25 5.28
C PRO A 137 1.72 -2.63 4.53
N ILE A 138 2.14 -1.85 3.52
CA ILE A 138 3.37 -2.13 2.76
C ILE A 138 4.60 -2.00 3.66
N TYR A 139 4.68 -0.95 4.48
CA TYR A 139 5.77 -0.80 5.45
C TYR A 139 5.83 -1.97 6.43
N ARG A 140 4.67 -2.45 6.92
CA ARG A 140 4.62 -3.61 7.83
C ARG A 140 5.13 -4.89 7.17
N ILE A 141 4.81 -5.11 5.90
CA ILE A 141 5.29 -6.26 5.15
C ILE A 141 6.78 -6.17 4.86
N MET A 142 7.27 -4.99 4.48
CA MET A 142 8.70 -4.74 4.27
C MET A 142 9.51 -4.99 5.55
N ALA A 143 9.01 -4.55 6.71
CA ALA A 143 9.67 -4.73 7.99
C ALA A 143 9.89 -6.19 8.40
N ILE A 144 9.19 -7.16 7.78
CA ILE A 144 9.35 -8.59 8.07
C ILE A 144 10.75 -9.07 7.69
N SER A 145 11.28 -8.63 6.55
CA SER A 145 12.60 -9.08 6.06
C SER A 145 13.62 -7.96 5.90
N HIS A 146 13.16 -6.71 5.85
CA HIS A 146 13.97 -5.51 5.61
C HIS A 146 13.77 -4.47 6.72
N PRO A 147 14.01 -4.83 7.99
CA PRO A 147 13.76 -3.92 9.12
C PRO A 147 14.66 -2.69 9.09
N GLN A 148 15.92 -2.82 8.64
CA GLN A 148 16.88 -1.72 8.60
C GLN A 148 16.51 -0.67 7.55
N GLU A 149 16.10 -1.13 6.37
CA GLU A 149 15.59 -0.30 5.28
C GLU A 149 14.29 0.39 5.72
N THR A 150 13.41 -0.33 6.43
CA THR A 150 12.18 0.23 6.98
C THR A 150 12.45 1.33 8.00
N ASP A 151 13.37 1.10 8.93
CA ASP A 151 13.77 2.11 9.91
C ASP A 151 14.35 3.34 9.20
N THR A 152 15.22 3.14 8.21
CA THR A 152 15.81 4.23 7.43
C THR A 152 14.75 5.08 6.72
N ILE A 153 13.76 4.43 6.10
CA ILE A 153 12.69 5.14 5.38
C ILE A 153 11.77 5.88 6.36
N LEU A 154 11.34 5.22 7.45
CA LEU A 154 10.37 5.80 8.38
C LEU A 154 10.97 6.88 9.28
N LEU A 155 12.26 6.74 9.65
CA LEU A 155 12.98 7.71 10.49
C LEU A 155 13.72 8.76 9.66
N GLY A 156 13.86 8.56 8.35
CA GLY A 156 14.50 9.51 7.42
C GLY A 156 13.97 10.95 7.49
N PRO A 157 12.66 11.18 7.70
CA PRO A 157 12.12 12.53 7.88
C PRO A 157 12.50 13.24 9.19
N LEU A 158 13.17 12.57 10.13
CA LEU A 158 13.57 13.21 11.39
C LEU A 158 14.48 14.43 11.14
N PRO A 159 14.38 15.49 11.98
CA PRO A 159 15.27 16.63 11.87
C PRO A 159 16.75 16.23 11.94
N ARG A 160 17.60 17.00 11.26
CA ARG A 160 19.06 16.75 11.23
C ARG A 160 19.64 16.71 12.65
N GLY A 161 20.53 15.74 12.89
CA GLY A 161 21.17 15.56 14.19
C GLY A 161 20.34 14.80 15.23
N THR A 162 19.09 14.42 14.93
CA THR A 162 18.21 13.71 15.87
C THR A 162 18.80 12.37 16.33
N LEU A 163 19.14 11.48 15.40
CA LEU A 163 19.59 10.10 15.72
C LEU A 163 21.11 9.91 15.69
N SER A 164 21.80 10.58 14.79
CA SER A 164 23.22 10.35 14.51
C SER A 164 23.91 11.61 13.98
N GLY A 165 25.24 11.56 13.90
CA GLY A 165 26.07 12.66 13.41
C GLY A 165 26.24 13.80 14.43
N PRO A 166 26.60 15.02 13.96
CA PRO A 166 26.75 16.20 14.80
C PRO A 166 25.44 16.57 15.52
N LEU A 167 25.56 17.12 16.74
CA LEU A 167 24.43 17.52 17.60
C LEU A 167 23.79 18.83 17.12
N LEU A 168 23.19 18.80 15.93
CA LEU A 168 22.63 19.95 15.22
C LEU A 168 21.10 20.02 15.25
N LEU A 169 20.45 19.27 16.15
CA LEU A 169 19.00 19.37 16.31
C LEU A 169 18.64 20.80 16.73
N ALA A 170 17.73 21.46 16.03
CA ALA A 170 17.23 22.77 16.45
C ALA A 170 16.55 22.66 17.82
N ASP A 171 16.81 23.61 18.71
CA ASP A 171 16.21 23.66 20.05
C ASP A 171 14.93 24.50 20.02
N ASN A 172 13.86 23.95 19.45
CA ASN A 172 12.57 24.61 19.34
C ASN A 172 11.41 23.61 19.26
N ASN A 173 10.19 24.11 19.52
CA ASN A 173 8.98 23.29 19.53
C ASN A 173 8.64 22.69 18.16
N ASP A 174 9.03 23.34 17.06
CA ASP A 174 8.77 22.83 15.71
C ASP A 174 9.55 21.54 15.45
N ALA A 175 10.83 21.50 15.83
CA ALA A 175 11.66 20.32 15.71
C ALA A 175 11.12 19.18 16.60
N TYR A 176 10.69 19.49 17.83
CA TYR A 176 10.17 18.49 18.77
C TYR A 176 8.81 17.94 18.32
N GLY A 177 7.92 18.81 17.84
CA GLY A 177 6.66 18.42 17.24
C GLY A 177 6.86 17.54 15.99
N HIS A 178 7.86 17.84 15.17
CA HIS A 178 8.21 17.00 14.02
C HIS A 178 8.70 15.62 14.46
N ILE A 179 9.56 15.54 15.49
CA ILE A 179 9.99 14.25 16.07
C ILE A 179 8.77 13.44 16.53
N ILE A 180 7.83 14.04 17.27
CA ILE A 180 6.60 13.36 17.70
C ILE A 180 5.81 12.82 16.51
N LYS A 181 5.63 13.63 15.46
CA LYS A 181 4.88 13.20 14.26
C LYS A 181 5.52 11.98 13.62
N VAL A 182 6.84 11.98 13.47
CA VAL A 182 7.57 10.84 12.89
C VAL A 182 7.48 9.62 13.80
N LEU A 183 7.65 9.77 15.12
CA LEU A 183 7.54 8.67 16.08
C LEU A 183 6.13 8.08 16.15
N ASN A 184 5.08 8.89 16.01
CA ASN A 184 3.70 8.41 15.92
C ASN A 184 3.47 7.55 14.67
N ASN A 185 3.95 8.01 13.51
CA ASN A 185 3.87 7.23 12.27
C ASN A 185 4.67 5.92 12.39
N TYR A 186 5.87 6.00 12.96
CA TYR A 186 6.73 4.85 13.21
C TYR A 186 6.05 3.85 14.15
N ALA A 187 5.46 4.31 15.25
CA ALA A 187 4.72 3.47 16.20
C ALA A 187 3.48 2.82 15.59
N ALA A 188 2.75 3.53 14.74
CA ALA A 188 1.57 2.99 14.05
C ALA A 188 1.93 1.79 13.15
N ILE A 189 3.18 1.73 12.67
CA ILE A 189 3.66 0.68 11.77
C ILE A 189 4.39 -0.43 12.55
N LEU A 190 5.34 -0.07 13.40
CA LEU A 190 6.29 -0.99 14.04
C LEU A 190 6.07 -1.18 15.55
N GLY A 191 5.10 -0.47 16.14
CA GLY A 191 4.73 -0.57 17.54
C GLY A 191 5.36 0.51 18.42
N MET A 192 4.68 0.80 19.53
CA MET A 192 5.10 1.83 20.49
C MET A 192 6.44 1.51 21.15
N ASP A 193 6.74 0.23 21.44
CA ASP A 193 7.97 -0.15 22.15
C ASP A 193 9.23 0.25 21.37
N LYS A 194 9.24 0.03 20.05
CA LYS A 194 10.33 0.48 19.20
C LYS A 194 10.41 2.00 19.14
N ALA A 195 9.27 2.69 19.01
CA ALA A 195 9.25 4.15 19.00
C ALA A 195 9.78 4.76 20.31
N ARG A 196 9.46 4.15 21.47
CA ARG A 196 9.99 4.52 22.78
C ARG A 196 11.50 4.33 22.87
N SER A 197 12.02 3.23 22.33
CA SER A 197 13.48 3.02 22.24
C SER A 197 14.18 4.13 21.45
N ILE A 198 13.61 4.52 20.30
CA ILE A 198 14.12 5.66 19.51
C ILE A 198 14.03 6.97 20.31
N ALA A 199 12.91 7.24 20.98
CA ALA A 199 12.74 8.45 21.80
C ALA A 199 13.74 8.52 22.96
N ALA A 200 14.00 7.40 23.64
CA ALA A 200 14.98 7.29 24.70
C ALA A 200 16.40 7.58 24.18
N HIS A 201 16.75 7.06 23.00
CA HIS A 201 18.03 7.37 22.34
C HIS A 201 18.16 8.87 22.03
N VAL A 202 17.09 9.51 21.54
CA VAL A 202 17.07 10.95 21.27
C VAL A 202 17.30 11.76 22.55
N VAL A 203 16.61 11.43 23.65
CA VAL A 203 16.83 12.12 24.94
C VAL A 203 18.23 11.85 25.50
N GLY A 204 18.76 10.64 25.34
CA GLY A 204 20.13 10.31 25.74
C GLY A 204 21.17 11.14 24.99
N ARG A 205 20.94 11.46 23.72
CA ARG A 205 21.81 12.35 22.93
C ARG A 205 21.73 13.81 23.36
N TYR A 206 20.62 14.25 23.94
CA TYR A 206 20.35 15.64 24.32
C TYR A 206 19.94 15.76 25.80
N PRO A 207 20.83 15.39 26.76
CA PRO A 207 20.46 15.28 28.17
C PRO A 207 20.04 16.62 28.81
N ASN A 208 20.57 17.73 28.30
CA ASN A 208 20.30 19.08 28.82
C ASN A 208 19.03 19.72 28.22
N ARG A 209 18.33 19.05 27.29
CA ARG A 209 17.13 19.57 26.65
C ARG A 209 15.87 19.12 27.37
N HIS A 210 15.56 19.79 28.48
CA HIS A 210 14.42 19.43 29.33
C HIS A 210 13.08 19.55 28.61
N GLU A 211 12.90 20.54 27.73
CA GLU A 211 11.67 20.71 26.94
C GLU A 211 11.45 19.56 25.95
N LEU A 212 12.52 19.08 25.30
CA LEU A 212 12.45 17.90 24.44
C LEU A 212 11.97 16.67 25.23
N ARG A 213 12.55 16.43 26.42
CA ARG A 213 12.15 15.31 27.29
C ARG A 213 10.69 15.44 27.71
N ARG A 214 10.27 16.63 28.17
CA ARG A 214 8.88 16.90 28.58
C ARG A 214 7.90 16.67 27.44
N THR A 215 8.26 17.13 26.24
CA THR A 215 7.45 17.01 25.02
C THR A 215 7.26 15.54 24.63
N LEU A 216 8.34 14.75 24.64
CA LEU A 216 8.28 13.32 24.33
C LEU A 216 7.52 12.51 25.39
N ALA A 217 7.65 12.88 26.67
CA ALA A 217 6.91 12.25 27.75
C ALA A 217 5.41 12.57 27.71
N TRP A 218 5.05 13.83 27.41
CA TRP A 218 3.66 14.22 27.18
C TRP A 218 3.02 13.39 26.05
N ALA A 219 3.80 13.10 25.01
CA ALA A 219 3.41 12.21 23.91
C ALA A 219 3.51 10.69 24.24
N LYS A 220 3.78 10.32 25.50
CA LYS A 220 3.86 8.93 26.01
C LYS A 220 4.98 8.07 25.41
N PHE A 221 6.01 8.71 24.86
CA PHE A 221 7.20 8.02 24.34
C PHE A 221 8.29 7.79 25.40
N ILE A 222 8.21 8.48 26.54
CA ILE A 222 9.17 8.39 27.63
C ILE A 222 8.38 8.44 28.94
N ASP A 223 8.79 7.62 29.90
CA ASP A 223 8.28 7.69 31.27
C ASP A 223 9.12 8.72 32.05
N ILE A 224 8.46 9.63 32.77
CA ILE A 224 9.10 10.63 33.66
C ILE A 224 9.15 10.07 35.08
#